data_AF-A0A932Q9Q7-F1
#
_entry.id   AF-A0A932Q9Q7-F1
#
_cell.length_a   1.000
_cell.length_b   1.000
_cell.length_c   1.000
_cell.angle_alpha   90.00
_cell.angle_beta   90.00
_cell.angle_gamma   90.00
#
_symmetry.space_group_name_H-M   'P 1'
#
loop_
_entity.id
_entity.type
_entity.pdbx_description
1 polymer ?
#
loop_
_entity_poly.entity_id
_entity_poly.type
_entity_poly.pdbx_seq_one_letter_code
_entity_poly.pdbx_strand_id
1 'polypeptide(L)'
;DEVVGYRQYVQIPEDWLRGERARQTVMNIIKALSAALLASLVIWIWFLIFRDWILGRFDQRVFFKAFAALVGSGFLLRLNNFKAAVAHFSTAQPWATQALSAVISGTLLTLLGSALFAMCLGRVHASRDPLIPRSGLNPWIGYGCGTSLAALSAVTAWLSRAQSPSWPALAGASAYYPPIEFLSGLTAYLCITAIMMLLFSLVERRFPRGLKKIALFAAMGLAMASLWTDSSLVEWLGASVVATLGLYLIYQLVAHTSAAILAPLMAGLAIVGQVRTLLIHPYCGARLESLLLIAGIAVVSWIWHGKLDRQPK
;
A
#
# COMPACT_ATOMS: atom_id res chain seq x y z
N ASP A 1 -12.58 6.11 -51.64
CA ASP A 1 -13.11 5.02 -50.81
C ASP A 1 -13.52 5.54 -49.45
N GLU A 2 -14.81 5.82 -49.33
CA GLU A 2 -15.46 6.31 -48.13
C GLU A 2 -15.77 5.09 -47.25
N VAL A 3 -15.15 5.00 -46.07
CA VAL A 3 -15.42 3.93 -45.10
C VAL A 3 -16.82 4.20 -44.53
N VAL A 4 -17.85 3.63 -45.16
CA VAL A 4 -19.22 3.59 -44.63
C VAL A 4 -19.19 2.74 -43.36
N GLY A 5 -18.98 3.39 -42.22
CA GLY A 5 -18.93 2.77 -40.92
C GLY A 5 -20.29 2.17 -40.56
N TYR A 6 -20.40 0.84 -40.73
CA TYR A 6 -21.53 0.05 -40.25
C TYR A 6 -21.52 0.10 -38.71
N ARG A 7 -22.22 1.07 -38.11
CA ARG A 7 -22.44 1.13 -36.67
C ARG A 7 -23.45 0.03 -36.31
N GLN A 8 -22.96 -1.17 -36.05
CA GLN A 8 -23.75 -2.21 -35.40
C GLN A 8 -24.04 -1.72 -33.98
N TYR A 9 -25.22 -1.15 -33.77
CA TYR A 9 -25.72 -0.84 -32.44
C TYR A 9 -26.02 -2.17 -31.73
N VAL A 10 -25.08 -2.64 -30.91
CA VAL A 10 -25.34 -3.76 -29.99
C VAL A 10 -26.32 -3.25 -28.95
N GLN A 11 -27.60 -3.58 -29.13
CA GLN A 11 -28.65 -3.18 -28.20
C GLN A 11 -28.50 -4.02 -26.93
N ILE A 12 -27.94 -3.42 -25.89
CA ILE A 12 -27.80 -4.07 -24.59
C ILE A 12 -29.19 -4.13 -23.95
N PRO A 13 -29.68 -5.31 -23.52
CA PRO A 13 -30.97 -5.45 -22.87
C PRO A 13 -31.08 -4.51 -21.66
N GLU A 14 -32.20 -3.80 -21.53
CA GLU A 14 -32.41 -2.87 -20.42
C GLU A 14 -32.35 -3.56 -19.05
N ASP A 15 -32.84 -4.79 -18.97
CA ASP A 15 -32.80 -5.61 -17.75
C ASP A 15 -31.36 -5.92 -17.31
N TRP A 16 -30.46 -6.13 -18.27
CA TRP A 16 -29.04 -6.30 -17.98
C TRP A 16 -28.44 -4.99 -17.43
N LEU A 17 -28.75 -3.84 -18.04
CA LEU A 17 -28.29 -2.53 -17.56
C LEU A 17 -28.83 -2.17 -16.18
N ARG A 18 -30.06 -2.60 -15.84
CA ARG A 18 -30.66 -2.41 -14.51
C ARG A 18 -29.98 -3.32 -13.48
N GLY A 19 -29.76 -4.59 -13.83
CA GLY A 19 -29.04 -5.55 -12.98
C GLY A 19 -27.60 -5.12 -12.69
N GLU A 20 -26.88 -4.66 -13.72
CA GLU A 20 -25.51 -4.19 -13.59
C GLU A 20 -25.41 -2.91 -12.73
N ARG A 21 -26.33 -1.95 -12.92
CA ARG A 21 -26.41 -0.76 -12.05
C ARG A 21 -26.72 -1.11 -10.60
N ALA A 22 -27.62 -2.06 -10.35
CA ALA A 22 -27.92 -2.51 -8.99
C ALA A 22 -26.68 -3.15 -8.34
N ARG A 23 -25.96 -4.02 -9.06
CA ARG A 23 -24.72 -4.66 -8.61
C ARG A 23 -23.63 -3.63 -8.30
N GLN A 24 -23.41 -2.66 -9.19
CA GLN A 24 -22.44 -1.58 -9.00
C GLN A 24 -22.82 -0.71 -7.80
N THR A 25 -24.11 -0.42 -7.61
CA THR A 25 -24.58 0.37 -6.46
C THR A 25 -24.27 -0.34 -5.14
N VAL A 26 -24.59 -1.64 -5.04
CA VAL A 26 -24.26 -2.44 -3.85
C VAL A 26 -22.76 -2.48 -3.59
N MET A 27 -21.95 -2.70 -4.63
CA MET A 27 -20.49 -2.72 -4.50
C MET A 27 -19.92 -1.35 -4.07
N ASN A 28 -20.45 -0.26 -4.60
CA ASN A 28 -20.06 1.10 -4.21
C ASN A 28 -20.40 1.39 -2.75
N ILE A 29 -21.55 0.92 -2.25
CA ILE A 29 -21.91 1.03 -0.83
C ILE A 29 -20.91 0.25 0.04
N ILE A 30 -20.56 -0.98 -0.34
CA ILE A 30 -19.59 -1.81 0.39
C ILE A 30 -18.21 -1.13 0.41
N LYS A 31 -17.76 -0.59 -0.72
CA LYS A 31 -16.49 0.16 -0.82
C LYS A 31 -16.50 1.41 0.04
N ALA A 32 -17.60 2.17 0.05
CA ALA A 32 -17.72 3.37 0.88
C ALA A 32 -17.64 3.02 2.37
N LEU A 33 -18.36 1.98 2.82
CA LEU A 33 -18.31 1.50 4.21
C LEU A 33 -16.92 0.98 4.59
N SER A 34 -16.28 0.23 3.69
CA SER A 34 -14.93 -0.30 3.89
C SER A 34 -13.88 0.81 3.96
N ALA A 35 -13.95 1.80 3.07
CA ALA A 35 -13.10 2.97 3.09
C ALA A 35 -13.29 3.78 4.39
N ALA A 36 -14.53 3.97 4.85
CA ALA A 36 -14.82 4.62 6.12
C ALA A 36 -14.24 3.85 7.31
N LEU A 37 -14.33 2.50 7.31
CA LEU A 37 -13.72 1.66 8.35
C LEU A 37 -12.20 1.83 8.38
N LEU A 38 -11.52 1.72 7.23
CA LEU A 38 -10.06 1.90 7.14
C LEU A 38 -9.63 3.32 7.54
N ALA A 39 -10.37 4.34 7.09
CA ALA A 39 -10.11 5.72 7.47
C ALA A 39 -10.24 5.92 8.98
N SER A 40 -11.26 5.35 9.62
CA SER A 40 -11.43 5.43 11.08
C SER A 40 -10.26 4.80 11.84
N LEU A 41 -9.74 3.67 11.35
CA LEU A 41 -8.61 2.97 11.94
C LEU A 41 -7.32 3.78 11.79
N VAL A 42 -7.09 4.36 10.61
CA VAL A 42 -5.95 5.23 10.35
C VAL A 42 -6.00 6.49 11.22
N ILE A 43 -7.16 7.15 11.33
CA ILE A 43 -7.37 8.31 12.22
C ILE A 43 -7.07 7.93 13.68
N TRP A 44 -7.50 6.75 14.12
CA TRP A 44 -7.23 6.27 15.46
C TRP A 44 -5.73 6.04 15.71
N ILE A 45 -4.99 5.46 14.76
CA ILE A 45 -3.54 5.34 14.82
C ILE A 45 -2.89 6.73 14.95
N TRP A 46 -3.32 7.71 14.15
CA TRP A 46 -2.81 9.08 14.23
C TRP A 46 -3.02 9.71 15.59
N PHE A 47 -4.22 9.56 16.16
CA PHE A 47 -4.54 10.09 17.48
C PHE A 47 -3.60 9.54 18.56
N LEU A 48 -3.29 8.23 18.50
CA LEU A 48 -2.37 7.60 19.44
C LEU A 48 -0.93 8.08 19.27
N ILE A 49 -0.46 8.22 18.02
CA ILE A 49 0.89 8.75 17.76
C ILE A 49 0.98 10.20 18.26
N PHE A 50 -0.03 11.02 18.02
CA PHE A 50 -0.07 12.41 18.45
C PHE A 50 -0.05 12.53 19.97
N ARG A 51 -0.83 11.70 20.67
CA ARG A 51 -0.76 11.61 22.14
C ARG A 51 0.65 11.24 22.61
N ASP A 52 1.27 10.25 21.98
CA ASP A 52 2.60 9.78 22.38
C ASP A 52 3.71 10.79 22.03
N TRP A 53 3.52 11.62 21.01
CA TRP A 53 4.34 12.81 20.72
C TRP A 53 4.27 13.82 21.86
N ILE A 54 3.06 14.19 22.30
CA ILE A 54 2.87 15.15 23.41
C ILE A 54 3.52 14.63 24.69
N LEU A 55 3.47 13.32 24.93
CA LEU A 55 4.07 12.66 26.10
C LEU A 55 5.59 12.44 25.98
N GLY A 56 6.24 12.90 24.90
CA GLY A 56 7.68 12.76 24.70
C GLY A 56 8.17 11.33 24.42
N ARG A 57 7.27 10.38 24.13
CA ARG A 57 7.59 8.96 23.85
C ARG A 57 7.90 8.73 22.37
N PHE A 58 8.61 9.67 21.77
CA PHE A 58 8.73 9.82 20.32
C PHE A 58 10.17 10.19 19.91
N ASP A 59 10.70 9.53 18.87
CA ASP A 59 12.05 9.78 18.37
C ASP A 59 12.00 10.88 17.31
N GLN A 60 12.29 12.10 17.76
CA GLN A 60 12.31 13.28 16.91
C GLN A 60 13.39 13.20 15.81
N ARG A 61 14.52 12.53 16.06
CA ARG A 61 15.61 12.44 15.07
C ARG A 61 15.20 11.56 13.90
N VAL A 62 14.54 10.43 14.17
CA VAL A 62 14.00 9.55 13.12
C VAL A 62 12.88 10.27 12.36
N PHE A 63 12.02 11.01 13.06
CA PHE A 63 10.97 11.80 12.43
C PHE A 63 11.52 12.81 11.42
N PHE A 64 12.45 13.70 11.80
CA PHE A 64 12.95 14.72 10.88
C PHE A 64 13.71 14.10 9.69
N LYS A 65 14.46 13.02 9.91
CA LYS A 65 15.13 12.29 8.82
C LYS A 65 14.12 11.66 7.84
N ALA A 66 13.10 10.98 8.38
CA ALA A 66 12.05 10.38 7.57
C ALA A 66 11.22 11.44 6.83
N PHE A 67 10.87 12.53 7.51
CA PHE A 67 10.13 13.65 6.95
C PHE A 67 10.90 14.28 5.79
N ALA A 68 12.17 14.62 5.97
CA ALA A 68 13.00 15.19 4.92
C ALA A 68 13.13 14.24 3.71
N ALA A 69 13.34 12.94 3.96
CA ALA A 69 13.43 11.94 2.89
C ALA A 69 12.10 11.79 2.12
N LEU A 70 10.97 11.69 2.83
CA LEU A 70 9.64 11.56 2.24
C LEU A 70 9.24 12.81 1.46
N VAL A 71 9.48 14.00 2.02
CA VAL A 71 9.23 15.27 1.34
C VAL A 71 10.09 15.38 0.07
N GLY A 72 11.39 15.09 0.17
CA GLY A 72 12.30 15.10 -0.97
C GLY A 72 11.84 14.15 -2.08
N SER A 73 11.53 12.90 -1.72
CA SER A 73 11.00 11.91 -2.67
C SER A 73 9.66 12.32 -3.27
N GLY A 74 8.75 12.89 -2.48
CA GLY A 74 7.42 13.32 -2.93
C GLY A 74 7.47 14.50 -3.89
N PHE A 75 8.39 15.46 -3.68
CA PHE A 75 8.61 16.54 -4.63
C PHE A 75 9.25 16.03 -5.92
N LEU A 76 10.26 15.15 -5.85
CA LEU A 76 10.85 14.53 -7.03
C LEU A 76 9.80 13.78 -7.86
N LEU A 77 8.96 12.97 -7.22
CA LEU A 77 7.86 12.27 -7.89
C LEU A 77 6.84 13.23 -8.50
N ARG A 78 6.50 14.34 -7.84
CA ARG A 78 5.57 15.31 -8.42
C ARG A 78 6.15 16.03 -9.63
N LEU A 79 7.43 16.40 -9.57
CA LEU A 79 8.13 16.96 -10.74
C LEU A 79 8.15 15.96 -11.88
N ASN A 80 8.42 14.68 -11.58
CA ASN A 80 8.44 13.60 -12.55
C ASN A 80 7.06 13.39 -13.22
N ASN A 81 5.98 13.49 -12.45
CA ASN A 81 4.60 13.29 -12.91
C ASN A 81 3.89 14.58 -13.34
N PHE A 82 4.61 15.70 -13.47
CA PHE A 82 3.99 16.97 -13.82
C PHE A 82 3.35 16.93 -15.22
N LYS A 83 3.97 16.24 -16.19
CA LYS A 83 3.38 16.04 -17.53
C LYS A 83 2.04 15.31 -17.47
N ALA A 84 1.96 14.24 -16.69
CA ALA A 84 0.71 13.52 -16.48
C ALA A 84 -0.35 14.43 -15.84
N ALA A 85 0.03 15.26 -14.86
CA ALA A 85 -0.89 16.23 -14.26
C ALA A 85 -1.43 17.25 -15.27
N VAL A 86 -0.57 17.79 -16.16
CA VAL A 86 -0.98 18.74 -17.21
C VAL A 86 -1.95 18.10 -18.21
N ALA A 87 -1.81 16.80 -18.50
CA ALA A 87 -2.73 16.09 -19.39
C ALA A 87 -4.17 16.01 -18.83
N HIS A 88 -4.34 16.16 -17.51
CA HIS A 88 -5.65 16.22 -16.87
C HIS A 88 -6.24 17.63 -16.76
N PHE A 89 -5.52 18.66 -17.23
CA PHE A 89 -6.03 20.03 -17.17
C PHE A 89 -7.17 20.22 -18.16
N SER A 90 -8.24 20.84 -17.70
CA SER A 90 -9.39 21.19 -18.53
C SER A 90 -9.01 22.31 -19.49
N THR A 91 -9.33 22.16 -20.76
CA THR A 91 -9.17 23.23 -21.76
C THR A 91 -10.13 24.39 -21.54
N ALA A 92 -11.15 24.22 -20.71
CA ALA A 92 -12.16 25.24 -20.42
C ALA A 92 -11.71 26.26 -19.33
N GLN A 93 -10.64 25.96 -18.58
CA GLN A 93 -10.16 26.83 -17.50
C GLN A 93 -8.78 27.41 -17.83
N PRO A 94 -8.43 28.62 -17.35
CA PRO A 94 -7.10 29.19 -17.55
C PRO A 94 -6.00 28.26 -17.05
N TRP A 95 -4.92 28.12 -17.83
CA TRP A 95 -3.81 27.24 -17.46
C TRP A 95 -3.14 27.65 -16.13
N ALA A 96 -2.96 28.95 -15.92
CA ALA A 96 -2.28 29.48 -14.73
C ALA A 96 -3.02 29.11 -13.43
N THR A 97 -4.35 29.13 -13.42
CA THR A 97 -5.13 28.78 -12.23
C THR A 97 -5.05 27.29 -11.91
N GLN A 98 -5.08 26.44 -12.93
CA GLN A 98 -4.94 24.98 -12.77
C GLN A 98 -3.52 24.60 -12.33
N ALA A 99 -2.49 25.20 -12.94
CA ALA A 99 -1.11 24.98 -12.56
C ALA A 99 -0.84 25.40 -11.11
N LEU A 100 -1.30 26.58 -10.71
CA LEU A 100 -1.15 27.08 -9.35
C LEU A 100 -1.91 26.20 -8.34
N SER A 101 -3.14 25.78 -8.66
CA SER A 101 -3.91 24.85 -7.85
C SER A 101 -3.19 23.50 -7.70
N ALA A 102 -2.66 22.93 -8.78
CA ALA A 102 -1.92 21.67 -8.76
C ALA A 102 -0.63 21.76 -7.91
N VAL A 103 0.10 22.88 -8.00
CA VAL A 103 1.30 23.11 -7.18
C VAL A 103 0.95 23.27 -5.70
N ILE A 104 -0.06 24.07 -5.36
CA ILE A 104 -0.46 24.31 -3.97
C ILE A 104 -1.03 23.03 -3.33
N SER A 105 -2.07 22.45 -3.94
CA SER A 105 -2.71 21.23 -3.44
C SER A 105 -1.70 20.09 -3.36
N GLY A 106 -0.84 19.97 -4.38
CA GLY A 106 0.21 19.00 -4.40
C GLY A 106 1.18 19.16 -3.24
N THR A 107 1.75 20.36 -3.10
CA THR A 107 2.71 20.67 -2.03
C THR A 107 2.12 20.39 -0.65
N LEU A 108 0.87 20.82 -0.42
CA LEU A 108 0.17 20.59 0.83
C LEU A 108 -0.01 19.09 1.11
N LEU A 109 -0.46 18.32 0.11
CA LEU A 109 -0.64 16.87 0.22
C LEU A 109 0.69 16.14 0.48
N THR A 110 1.79 16.57 -0.16
CA THR A 110 3.11 15.99 0.07
C THR A 110 3.64 16.30 1.46
N LEU A 111 3.50 17.54 1.93
CA LEU A 111 3.93 17.92 3.27
C LEU A 111 3.11 17.20 4.35
N LEU A 112 1.78 17.23 4.25
CA LEU A 112 0.89 16.56 5.19
C LEU A 112 1.09 15.04 5.18
N GLY A 113 1.07 14.42 4.00
CA GLY A 113 1.30 12.98 3.85
C GLY A 113 2.65 12.55 4.40
N SER A 114 3.72 13.30 4.09
CA SER A 114 5.06 13.00 4.61
C SER A 114 5.15 13.21 6.12
N ALA A 115 4.54 14.25 6.68
CA ALA A 115 4.53 14.51 8.13
C ALA A 115 3.83 13.38 8.88
N LEU A 116 2.66 12.98 8.38
CA LEU A 116 1.93 11.82 8.86
C LEU A 116 2.86 10.59 8.81
N PHE A 117 3.29 10.11 7.64
CA PHE A 117 4.08 8.87 7.60
C PHE A 117 5.40 8.94 8.39
N ALA A 118 6.05 10.10 8.46
CA ALA A 118 7.22 10.30 9.31
C ALA A 118 6.88 10.15 10.81
N MET A 119 5.69 10.60 11.25
CA MET A 119 5.18 10.35 12.59
C MET A 119 5.02 8.84 12.87
N CYS A 120 4.51 8.06 11.92
CA CYS A 120 4.49 6.59 12.08
C CYS A 120 5.90 6.02 12.30
N LEU A 121 6.86 6.40 11.45
CA LEU A 121 8.24 5.91 11.51
C LEU A 121 8.94 6.31 12.82
N GLY A 122 8.75 7.56 13.27
CA GLY A 122 9.27 8.06 14.53
C GLY A 122 8.71 7.30 15.73
N ARG A 123 7.42 6.97 15.73
CA ARG A 123 6.80 6.18 16.79
C ARG A 123 7.26 4.73 16.81
N VAL A 124 7.40 4.09 15.64
CA VAL A 124 7.91 2.72 15.53
C VAL A 124 9.32 2.62 16.14
N HIS A 125 10.21 3.56 15.83
CA HIS A 125 11.59 3.53 16.33
C HIS A 125 11.74 4.02 17.78
N ALA A 126 10.79 4.82 18.28
CA ALA A 126 10.73 5.24 19.67
C ALA A 126 10.20 4.15 20.62
N SER A 127 9.50 3.15 20.07
CA SER A 127 8.92 2.06 20.83
C SER A 127 10.01 1.20 21.46
N ARG A 128 10.39 1.50 22.70
CA ARG A 128 11.14 0.58 23.57
C ARG A 128 10.26 -0.53 24.15
N ASP A 129 9.13 -0.82 23.51
CA ASP A 129 8.14 -1.71 24.10
C ASP A 129 8.67 -3.15 24.12
N PRO A 130 8.73 -3.80 25.30
CA PRO A 130 9.28 -5.15 25.48
C PRO A 130 8.45 -6.27 24.82
N LEU A 131 7.38 -5.91 24.10
CA LEU A 131 6.44 -6.81 23.44
C LEU A 131 6.85 -7.18 22.01
N ILE A 132 7.97 -6.67 21.51
CA ILE A 132 8.64 -7.19 20.32
C ILE A 132 9.62 -8.25 20.84
N PRO A 133 9.33 -9.56 20.70
CA PRO A 133 10.34 -10.57 20.98
C PRO A 133 11.55 -10.24 20.12
N ARG A 134 12.73 -10.05 20.72
CA ARG A 134 13.95 -9.94 19.94
C ARG A 134 14.26 -11.32 19.42
N SER A 135 14.63 -11.41 18.15
CA SER A 135 15.14 -12.66 17.62
C SER A 135 16.51 -12.43 17.03
N GLY A 136 17.50 -13.21 17.47
CA GLY A 136 18.68 -13.50 16.67
C GLY A 136 18.38 -14.39 15.46
N LEU A 137 17.13 -14.38 14.99
CA LEU A 137 16.71 -15.13 13.82
C LEU A 137 17.14 -14.42 12.57
N ASN A 138 17.53 -15.23 11.60
CA ASN A 138 18.12 -14.77 10.37
C ASN A 138 17.06 -14.01 9.52
N PRO A 139 17.32 -12.79 9.05
CA PRO A 139 16.40 -12.03 8.20
C PRO A 139 15.93 -12.80 6.95
N TRP A 140 16.71 -13.78 6.49
CA TRP A 140 16.33 -14.69 5.40
C TRP A 140 15.02 -15.43 5.64
N ILE A 141 14.67 -15.75 6.90
CA ILE A 141 13.38 -16.38 7.23
C ILE A 141 12.22 -15.45 6.87
N GLY A 142 12.36 -14.15 7.16
CA GLY A 142 11.36 -13.15 6.80
C GLY A 142 11.17 -13.06 5.30
N TYR A 143 12.26 -12.95 4.53
CA TYR A 143 12.19 -12.95 3.07
C TYR A 143 11.49 -14.20 2.53
N GLY A 144 11.87 -15.39 3.03
CA GLY A 144 11.25 -16.67 2.64
C GLY A 144 9.75 -16.72 2.94
N CYS A 145 9.33 -16.33 4.15
CA CYS A 145 7.92 -16.25 4.52
C CYS A 145 7.14 -15.27 3.62
N GLY A 146 7.72 -14.10 3.33
CA GLY A 146 7.13 -13.11 2.44
C GLY A 146 6.93 -13.65 1.03
N THR A 147 7.94 -14.33 0.48
CA THR A 147 7.83 -14.94 -0.86
C THR A 147 6.78 -16.06 -0.91
N SER A 148 6.66 -16.86 0.14
CA SER A 148 5.65 -17.93 0.22
C SER A 148 4.23 -17.37 0.30
N LEU A 149 4.02 -16.28 1.05
CA LEU A 149 2.74 -15.58 1.08
C LEU A 149 2.40 -14.94 -0.27
N ALA A 150 3.40 -14.39 -0.98
CA ALA A 150 3.20 -13.89 -2.34
C ALA A 150 2.79 -15.02 -3.30
N ALA A 151 3.44 -16.19 -3.20
CA ALA A 151 3.09 -17.36 -4.00
C ALA A 151 1.65 -17.83 -3.72
N LEU A 152 1.22 -17.87 -2.45
CA LEU A 152 -0.15 -18.17 -2.07
C LEU A 152 -1.14 -17.17 -2.70
N SER A 153 -0.84 -15.87 -2.65
CA SER A 153 -1.68 -14.86 -3.28
C SER A 153 -1.80 -15.04 -4.80
N ALA A 154 -0.71 -15.42 -5.48
CA ALA A 154 -0.71 -15.71 -6.91
C ALA A 154 -1.56 -16.95 -7.25
N VAL A 155 -1.51 -18.00 -6.42
CA VAL A 155 -2.37 -19.18 -6.57
C VAL A 155 -3.84 -18.81 -6.41
N THR A 156 -4.19 -17.96 -5.42
CA THR A 156 -5.57 -17.52 -5.26
C THR A 156 -6.07 -16.70 -6.44
N ALA A 157 -5.22 -15.85 -7.03
CA ALA A 157 -5.54 -15.09 -8.23
C ALA A 157 -5.69 -15.98 -9.47
N TRP A 158 -4.93 -17.07 -9.56
CA TRP A 158 -5.08 -18.05 -10.62
C TRP A 158 -6.40 -18.85 -10.49
N LEU A 159 -6.75 -19.25 -9.26
CA LEU A 159 -7.98 -19.99 -8.97
C LEU A 159 -9.25 -19.16 -9.19
N SER A 160 -9.20 -17.84 -9.00
CA SER A 160 -10.40 -16.99 -9.06
C SER A 160 -11.00 -16.82 -10.46
N ARG A 161 -10.36 -17.33 -11.54
CA ARG A 161 -10.87 -17.38 -12.93
C ARG A 161 -11.57 -16.11 -13.46
N ALA A 162 -11.36 -14.95 -12.86
CA ALA A 162 -11.79 -13.67 -13.40
C ALA A 162 -10.80 -13.30 -14.51
N GLN A 163 -10.98 -13.89 -15.69
CA GLN A 163 -10.22 -13.61 -16.91
C GLN A 163 -10.55 -12.21 -17.47
N SER A 164 -10.40 -11.17 -16.65
CA SER A 164 -10.08 -9.87 -17.22
C SER A 164 -8.63 -9.95 -17.73
N PRO A 165 -8.34 -9.48 -18.95
CA PRO A 165 -6.97 -9.41 -19.43
C PRO A 165 -6.15 -8.64 -18.40
N SER A 166 -5.13 -9.27 -17.83
CA SER A 166 -4.28 -8.61 -16.85
C SER A 166 -3.41 -7.57 -17.57
N TRP A 167 -3.92 -6.36 -17.71
CA TRP A 167 -3.15 -5.27 -18.31
C TRP A 167 -1.89 -5.04 -17.48
N PRO A 168 -0.73 -4.85 -18.13
CA PRO A 168 0.47 -4.52 -17.40
C PRO A 168 0.35 -3.10 -16.85
N ALA A 169 1.04 -2.83 -15.74
CA ALA A 169 1.00 -1.51 -15.12
C ALA A 169 1.71 -0.48 -16.03
N LEU A 170 0.96 0.50 -16.52
CA LEU A 170 1.44 1.54 -17.44
C LEU A 170 1.63 2.91 -16.74
N ALA A 171 1.43 2.99 -15.43
CA ALA A 171 1.50 4.26 -14.68
C ALA A 171 2.82 5.01 -14.92
N GLY A 172 3.95 4.31 -14.85
CA GLY A 172 5.28 4.88 -15.07
C GLY A 172 5.57 5.32 -16.51
N ALA A 173 4.75 4.95 -17.49
CA ALA A 173 4.91 5.41 -18.88
C ALA A 173 4.54 6.89 -19.05
N SER A 174 3.73 7.44 -18.14
CA SER A 174 3.32 8.85 -18.16
C SER A 174 4.33 9.80 -17.49
N ALA A 175 5.33 9.24 -16.81
CA ALA A 175 6.37 9.98 -16.12
C ALA A 175 7.35 10.64 -17.10
N TYR A 176 7.93 11.77 -16.69
CA TYR A 176 8.98 12.45 -17.45
C TYR A 176 10.23 11.59 -17.59
N TYR A 177 10.65 10.96 -16.49
CA TYR A 177 11.77 10.02 -16.41
C TYR A 177 11.32 8.77 -15.63
N PRO A 178 10.90 7.70 -16.33
CA PRO A 178 10.28 6.53 -15.70
C PRO A 178 11.09 5.90 -14.56
N PRO A 179 12.43 5.76 -14.62
CA PRO A 179 13.16 5.13 -13.53
C PRO A 179 12.97 5.81 -12.17
N ILE A 180 12.69 7.11 -12.07
CA ILE A 180 12.45 7.80 -10.78
C ILE A 180 11.21 7.26 -10.04
N GLU A 181 10.28 6.62 -10.73
CA GLU A 181 9.08 6.02 -10.12
C GLU A 181 9.38 4.93 -9.09
N PHE A 182 10.60 4.38 -9.05
CA PHE A 182 10.98 3.45 -7.97
C PHE A 182 10.78 4.08 -6.58
N LEU A 183 10.87 5.41 -6.46
CA LEU A 183 10.64 6.12 -5.20
C LEU A 183 9.19 5.98 -4.72
N SER A 184 8.20 5.89 -5.62
CA SER A 184 6.80 5.73 -5.22
C SER A 184 6.57 4.33 -4.62
N GLY A 185 7.15 3.29 -5.23
CA GLY A 185 7.14 1.94 -4.68
C GLY A 185 7.88 1.83 -3.34
N LEU A 186 9.04 2.48 -3.22
CA LEU A 186 9.85 2.45 -2.00
C LEU A 186 9.14 3.18 -0.83
N THR A 187 8.55 4.34 -1.11
CA THR A 187 7.76 5.08 -0.11
C THR A 187 6.52 4.30 0.31
N ALA A 188 5.79 3.68 -0.63
CA ALA A 188 4.66 2.81 -0.32
C ALA A 188 5.07 1.63 0.57
N TYR A 189 6.18 0.96 0.26
CA TYR A 189 6.72 -0.12 1.08
C TYR A 189 7.03 0.35 2.52
N LEU A 190 7.72 1.48 2.67
CA LEU A 190 8.05 2.06 3.98
C LEU A 190 6.79 2.37 4.79
N CYS A 191 5.80 3.03 4.17
CA CYS A 191 4.57 3.44 4.83
C CYS A 191 3.71 2.25 5.24
N ILE A 192 3.47 1.29 4.34
CA ILE A 192 2.67 0.08 4.64
C ILE A 192 3.32 -0.73 5.76
N THR A 193 4.64 -0.93 5.70
CA THR A 193 5.37 -1.68 6.73
C THR A 193 5.29 -0.99 8.10
N ALA A 194 5.46 0.34 8.13
CA ALA A 194 5.33 1.12 9.38
C ALA A 194 3.92 1.02 9.98
N ILE A 195 2.87 1.15 9.16
CA ILE A 195 1.48 1.03 9.60
C ILE A 195 1.20 -0.38 10.11
N MET A 196 1.65 -1.41 9.41
CA MET A 196 1.48 -2.80 9.85
C MET A 196 2.15 -3.06 11.20
N MET A 197 3.37 -2.58 11.40
CA MET A 197 4.06 -2.67 12.70
C MET A 197 3.24 -2.02 13.82
N LEU A 198 2.77 -0.79 13.59
CA LEU A 198 1.97 -0.07 14.58
C LEU A 198 0.66 -0.79 14.88
N LEU A 199 -0.02 -1.25 13.84
CA LEU A 199 -1.28 -1.96 13.95
C LEU A 199 -1.11 -3.24 14.77
N PHE A 200 -0.13 -4.08 14.45
CA PHE A 200 0.12 -5.31 15.22
C PHE A 200 0.49 -5.00 16.68
N SER A 201 1.32 -3.97 16.91
CA SER A 201 1.68 -3.56 18.27
C SER A 201 0.47 -3.11 19.10
N LEU A 202 -0.52 -2.50 18.44
CA LEU A 202 -1.73 -1.98 19.05
C LEU A 202 -2.75 -3.08 19.32
N VAL A 203 -2.89 -4.02 18.36
CA VAL A 203 -3.74 -5.20 18.51
C VAL A 203 -3.28 -6.01 19.71
N GLU A 204 -1.97 -6.21 19.85
CA GLU A 204 -1.41 -6.96 20.96
C GLU A 204 -1.68 -6.32 22.32
N ARG A 205 -1.53 -5.00 22.43
CA ARG A 205 -1.81 -4.27 23.69
C ARG A 205 -3.28 -4.27 24.06
N ARG A 206 -4.17 -4.09 23.09
CA ARG A 206 -5.59 -3.84 23.36
C ARG A 206 -6.41 -5.12 23.43
N PHE A 207 -5.98 -6.17 22.72
CA PHE A 207 -6.68 -7.44 22.57
C PHE A 207 -5.73 -8.62 22.81
N PRO A 208 -5.32 -8.88 24.07
CA PRO A 208 -4.32 -9.90 24.38
C PRO A 208 -4.76 -11.33 23.98
N ARG A 209 -6.04 -11.72 24.15
CA ARG A 209 -6.57 -13.00 23.70
C ARG A 209 -8.07 -12.92 23.35
N GLY A 210 -8.52 -13.80 22.44
CA GLY A 210 -9.94 -14.11 22.23
C GLY A 210 -10.53 -13.69 20.88
N LEU A 211 -11.81 -14.02 20.68
CA LEU A 211 -12.60 -13.80 19.47
C LEU A 211 -12.55 -12.36 18.94
N LYS A 212 -12.38 -11.36 19.81
CA LYS A 212 -12.28 -9.93 19.43
C LYS A 212 -11.10 -9.62 18.52
N LYS A 213 -9.97 -10.33 18.70
CA LYS A 213 -8.77 -10.18 17.88
C LYS A 213 -8.99 -10.70 16.46
N ILE A 214 -9.60 -11.89 16.36
CA ILE A 214 -9.99 -12.50 15.08
C ILE A 214 -11.02 -11.62 14.37
N ALA A 215 -12.01 -11.11 15.09
CA ALA A 215 -13.03 -10.21 14.55
C ALA A 215 -12.42 -8.91 13.99
N LEU A 216 -11.39 -8.35 14.64
CA LEU A 216 -10.68 -7.17 14.13
C LEU A 216 -9.92 -7.48 12.83
N PHE A 217 -9.18 -8.59 12.77
CA PHE A 217 -8.52 -9.01 11.54
C PHE A 217 -9.51 -9.32 10.41
N ALA A 218 -10.67 -9.90 10.74
CA ALA A 218 -11.75 -10.14 9.79
C ALA A 218 -12.32 -8.82 9.25
N ALA A 219 -12.60 -7.85 10.13
CA ALA A 219 -13.06 -6.53 9.74
C ALA A 219 -12.04 -5.81 8.83
N MET A 220 -10.74 -5.91 9.15
CA MET A 220 -9.68 -5.36 8.31
C MET A 220 -9.56 -6.08 6.97
N GLY A 221 -9.62 -7.41 6.95
CA GLY A 221 -9.56 -8.19 5.71
C GLY A 221 -10.73 -7.89 4.79
N LEU A 222 -11.95 -7.80 5.34
CA LEU A 222 -13.15 -7.34 4.62
C LEU A 222 -12.96 -5.96 4.00
N ALA A 223 -12.43 -5.02 4.80
CA ALA A 223 -12.25 -3.66 4.34
C ALA A 223 -11.13 -3.54 3.30
N MET A 224 -10.02 -4.27 3.47
CA MET A 224 -8.93 -4.30 2.50
C MET A 224 -9.34 -4.92 1.18
N ALA A 225 -10.11 -6.02 1.17
CA ALA A 225 -10.57 -6.66 -0.06
C ALA A 225 -11.39 -5.73 -0.97
N SER A 226 -12.12 -4.77 -0.38
CA SER A 226 -12.88 -3.77 -1.15
C SER A 226 -12.00 -2.87 -2.02
N LEU A 227 -10.70 -2.74 -1.72
CA LEU A 227 -9.76 -1.91 -2.46
C LEU A 227 -9.35 -2.52 -3.81
N TRP A 228 -9.56 -3.83 -4.01
CA TRP A 228 -9.00 -4.58 -5.15
C TRP A 228 -10.06 -5.29 -6.00
N THR A 229 -11.32 -5.35 -5.53
CA THR A 229 -12.39 -6.09 -6.21
C THR A 229 -13.48 -5.16 -6.72
N ASP A 230 -13.72 -5.17 -8.04
CA ASP A 230 -14.74 -4.36 -8.73
C ASP A 230 -15.94 -5.17 -9.21
N SER A 231 -15.80 -6.49 -9.25
CA SER A 231 -16.61 -7.40 -10.03
C SER A 231 -17.83 -7.91 -9.25
N SER A 232 -17.67 -8.75 -8.22
CA SER A 232 -18.82 -9.47 -7.58
C SER A 232 -18.76 -9.55 -6.06
N LEU A 233 -19.92 -9.73 -5.41
CA LEU A 233 -20.01 -9.99 -3.97
C LEU A 233 -19.28 -11.26 -3.55
N VAL A 234 -19.34 -12.31 -4.39
CA VAL A 234 -18.68 -13.59 -4.12
C VAL A 234 -17.16 -13.45 -4.20
N GLU A 235 -16.65 -12.73 -5.21
CA GLU A 235 -15.22 -12.42 -5.31
C GLU A 235 -14.77 -11.50 -4.18
N TRP A 236 -15.61 -10.55 -3.74
CA TRP A 236 -15.30 -9.70 -2.60
C TRP A 236 -15.22 -10.51 -1.30
N LEU A 237 -16.18 -11.41 -1.04
CA LEU A 237 -16.14 -12.31 0.11
C LEU A 237 -14.92 -13.24 0.07
N GLY A 238 -14.63 -13.82 -1.09
CA GLY A 238 -13.45 -14.67 -1.30
C GLY A 238 -12.15 -13.91 -1.02
N ALA A 239 -12.00 -12.72 -1.60
CA ALA A 239 -10.86 -11.85 -1.36
C ALA A 239 -10.76 -11.42 0.12
N SER A 240 -11.90 -11.20 0.80
CA SER A 240 -11.95 -10.83 2.22
C SER A 240 -11.46 -11.95 3.12
N VAL A 241 -11.83 -13.20 2.83
CA VAL A 241 -11.34 -14.38 3.56
C VAL A 241 -9.84 -14.54 3.36
N VAL A 242 -9.35 -14.42 2.12
CA VAL A 242 -7.92 -14.51 1.81
C VAL A 242 -7.14 -13.38 2.49
N ALA A 243 -7.63 -12.14 2.45
CA ALA A 243 -7.00 -11.00 3.10
C ALA A 243 -6.97 -11.16 4.63
N THR A 244 -8.06 -11.64 5.24
CA THR A 244 -8.15 -11.92 6.68
C THR A 244 -7.14 -12.99 7.09
N LEU A 245 -7.11 -14.11 6.37
CA LEU A 245 -6.19 -15.21 6.64
C LEU A 245 -4.74 -14.76 6.46
N GLY A 246 -4.44 -14.03 5.38
CA GLY A 246 -3.11 -13.47 5.12
C GLY A 246 -2.64 -12.55 6.25
N LEU A 247 -3.45 -11.57 6.63
CA LEU A 247 -3.15 -10.67 7.75
C LEU A 247 -2.94 -11.42 9.06
N TYR A 248 -3.80 -12.39 9.35
CA TYR A 248 -3.71 -13.18 10.58
C TYR A 248 -2.47 -14.08 10.61
N LEU A 249 -2.10 -14.71 9.48
CA LEU A 249 -0.89 -15.52 9.36
C LEU A 249 0.37 -14.66 9.53
N ILE A 250 0.43 -13.50 8.87
CA ILE A 250 1.54 -12.55 9.04
C ILE A 250 1.63 -12.13 10.51
N TYR A 251 0.49 -11.80 11.12
CA TYR A 251 0.44 -11.42 12.52
C TYR A 251 0.94 -12.54 13.44
N GLN A 252 0.51 -13.79 13.24
CA GLN A 252 0.95 -14.94 14.02
C GLN A 252 2.46 -15.17 13.89
N LEU A 253 3.00 -15.09 12.67
CA LEU A 253 4.44 -15.18 12.43
C LEU A 253 5.20 -14.06 13.18
N VAL A 254 4.72 -12.82 13.10
CA VAL A 254 5.34 -11.68 13.79
C VAL A 254 5.26 -11.83 15.30
N ALA A 255 4.11 -12.24 15.84
CA ALA A 255 3.88 -12.41 17.27
C ALA A 255 4.72 -13.55 17.87
N HIS A 256 4.93 -14.63 17.12
CA HIS A 256 5.71 -15.79 17.58
C HIS A 256 7.22 -15.64 17.37
N THR A 257 7.66 -14.87 16.37
CA THR A 257 9.05 -14.90 15.90
C THR A 257 9.82 -13.63 16.26
N SER A 258 9.36 -12.45 15.83
CA SER A 258 9.80 -11.12 16.26
C SER A 258 9.19 -10.03 15.34
N ALA A 259 8.98 -8.82 15.85
CA ALA A 259 8.57 -7.69 14.99
C ALA A 259 9.68 -7.18 14.07
N ALA A 260 10.95 -7.49 14.36
CA ALA A 260 12.07 -7.14 13.47
C ALA A 260 12.01 -7.89 12.13
N ILE A 261 11.34 -9.05 12.05
CA ILE A 261 11.17 -9.85 10.84
C ILE A 261 10.11 -9.27 9.89
N LEU A 262 9.22 -8.40 10.38
CA LEU A 262 8.14 -7.86 9.57
C LEU A 262 8.65 -7.06 8.36
N ALA A 263 9.75 -6.30 8.50
CA ALA A 263 10.33 -5.56 7.37
C ALA A 263 10.86 -6.53 6.27
N PRO A 264 11.71 -7.53 6.57
CA PRO A 264 12.09 -8.58 5.61
C PRO A 264 10.89 -9.33 5.00
N LEU A 265 9.85 -9.60 5.78
CA LEU A 265 8.63 -10.26 5.30
C LEU A 265 7.89 -9.41 4.26
N MET A 266 7.63 -8.14 4.57
CA MET A 266 6.99 -7.22 3.64
C MET A 266 7.85 -6.99 2.39
N ALA A 267 9.18 -7.02 2.54
CA ALA A 267 10.11 -6.91 1.42
C ALA A 267 9.98 -8.12 0.48
N GLY A 268 9.90 -9.35 1.00
CA GLY A 268 9.67 -10.55 0.20
C GLY A 268 8.36 -10.47 -0.62
N LEU A 269 7.28 -10.00 0.02
CA LEU A 269 6.00 -9.76 -0.65
C LEU A 269 6.12 -8.73 -1.80
N ALA A 270 6.76 -7.59 -1.52
CA ALA A 270 6.90 -6.51 -2.49
C ALA A 270 7.81 -6.87 -3.67
N ILE A 271 8.91 -7.60 -3.42
CA ILE A 271 9.87 -8.02 -4.45
C ILE A 271 9.19 -8.96 -5.46
N VAL A 272 8.41 -9.94 -5.00
CA VAL A 272 7.69 -10.86 -5.91
C VAL A 272 6.70 -10.11 -6.79
N GLY A 273 6.03 -9.08 -6.25
CA GLY A 273 5.15 -8.20 -7.02
C GLY A 273 5.85 -7.51 -8.21
N GLN A 274 7.15 -7.24 -8.11
CA GLN A 274 7.93 -6.58 -9.16
C GLN A 274 8.47 -7.52 -10.24
N VAL A 275 8.53 -8.83 -9.96
CA VAL A 275 9.04 -9.82 -10.93
C VAL A 275 8.20 -9.81 -12.22
N ARG A 276 6.88 -9.63 -12.10
CA ARG A 276 5.99 -9.55 -13.28
C ARG A 276 6.33 -8.36 -14.18
N THR A 277 6.55 -7.18 -13.60
CA THR A 277 6.94 -5.96 -14.34
C THR A 277 8.30 -6.13 -15.01
N LEU A 278 9.23 -6.82 -14.31
CA LEU A 278 10.55 -7.20 -14.82
C LEU A 278 10.52 -8.29 -15.90
N LEU A 279 9.41 -8.96 -16.17
CA LEU A 279 9.32 -9.94 -17.25
C LEU A 279 8.54 -9.39 -18.45
N ILE A 280 7.47 -8.63 -18.19
CA ILE A 280 6.57 -8.12 -19.23
C ILE A 280 7.10 -6.85 -19.90
N HIS A 281 7.86 -6.02 -19.19
CA HIS A 281 8.49 -4.80 -19.75
C HIS A 281 7.50 -3.85 -20.45
N PRO A 282 6.49 -3.33 -19.72
CA PRO A 282 5.41 -2.58 -20.36
C PRO A 282 5.82 -1.28 -21.06
N TYR A 283 6.94 -0.67 -20.66
CA TYR A 283 7.45 0.57 -21.25
C TYR A 283 8.97 0.67 -21.09
N CYS A 284 9.56 1.61 -21.83
CA CYS A 284 11.00 1.90 -21.76
C CYS A 284 11.36 2.41 -20.35
N GLY A 285 12.28 1.74 -19.67
CA GLY A 285 12.69 2.08 -18.29
C GLY A 285 12.06 1.22 -17.19
N ALA A 286 10.99 0.45 -17.48
CA ALA A 286 10.34 -0.41 -16.50
C ALA A 286 11.29 -1.45 -15.86
N ARG A 287 12.26 -1.97 -16.64
CA ARG A 287 13.31 -2.88 -16.12
C ARG A 287 14.14 -2.21 -15.02
N LEU A 288 14.64 -1.01 -15.33
CA LEU A 288 15.52 -0.28 -14.45
C LEU A 288 14.77 0.15 -13.19
N GLU A 289 13.53 0.61 -13.32
CA GLU A 289 12.67 0.93 -12.19
C GLU A 289 12.46 -0.27 -11.26
N SER A 290 12.04 -1.43 -11.80
CA SER A 290 11.83 -2.63 -10.99
C SER A 290 13.12 -3.12 -10.32
N LEU A 291 14.27 -3.07 -11.02
CA LEU A 291 15.57 -3.43 -10.43
C LEU A 291 15.98 -2.46 -9.30
N LEU A 292 15.83 -1.16 -9.51
CA LEU A 292 16.12 -0.13 -8.51
C LEU A 292 15.20 -0.28 -7.30
N LEU A 293 13.92 -0.59 -7.52
CA LEU A 293 12.95 -0.82 -6.45
C LEU A 293 13.29 -2.08 -5.64
N ILE A 294 13.62 -3.20 -6.29
CA ILE A 294 14.03 -4.44 -5.61
C ILE A 294 15.29 -4.19 -4.78
N ALA A 295 16.31 -3.55 -5.35
CA ALA A 295 17.54 -3.21 -4.64
C ALA A 295 17.28 -2.25 -3.47
N GLY A 296 16.47 -1.22 -3.68
CA GLY A 296 16.08 -0.25 -2.66
C GLY A 296 15.34 -0.90 -1.50
N ILE A 297 14.34 -1.74 -1.77
CA ILE A 297 13.59 -2.47 -0.76
C ILE A 297 14.50 -3.41 0.03
N ALA A 298 15.38 -4.16 -0.64
CA ALA A 298 16.32 -5.08 0.03
C ALA A 298 17.28 -4.35 0.98
N VAL A 299 17.90 -3.25 0.53
CA VAL A 299 18.83 -2.43 1.33
C VAL A 299 18.10 -1.80 2.52
N VAL A 300 16.95 -1.17 2.28
CA VAL A 300 16.16 -0.51 3.33
C VAL A 300 15.67 -1.52 4.35
N SER A 301 15.17 -2.67 3.90
CA SER A 301 14.72 -3.76 4.78
C SER A 301 15.85 -4.28 5.66
N TRP A 302 17.04 -4.48 5.09
CA TRP A 302 18.23 -4.91 5.83
C TRP A 302 18.65 -3.90 6.90
N ILE A 303 18.74 -2.61 6.53
CA ILE A 303 19.10 -1.54 7.46
C ILE A 303 18.06 -1.41 8.57
N TRP A 304 16.76 -1.51 8.23
CA TRP A 304 15.67 -1.42 9.19
C TRP A 304 15.74 -2.58 10.19
N HIS A 305 15.85 -3.81 9.69
CA HIS A 305 16.01 -5.00 10.52
C HIS A 305 17.19 -4.86 11.49
N GLY A 306 18.36 -4.47 10.98
CA GLY A 306 19.55 -4.26 11.80
C GLY A 306 19.41 -3.15 12.85
N LYS A 307 18.67 -2.09 12.57
CA LYS A 307 18.40 -1.02 13.56
C LYS A 307 17.44 -1.46 14.65
N LEU A 308 16.42 -2.25 14.33
CA LEU A 308 15.48 -2.78 15.32
C LEU A 308 16.13 -3.82 16.22
N ASP A 309 17.04 -4.64 15.67
CA ASP A 309 17.74 -5.68 16.43
C ASP A 309 18.82 -5.10 17.36
N ARG A 310 19.50 -4.02 16.96
CA ARG A 310 20.62 -3.40 17.70
C ARG A 310 20.23 -2.44 18.83
N GLN A 311 18.95 -2.15 19.09
CA GLN A 311 18.60 -1.22 20.17
C GLN A 311 18.96 -1.80 21.56
N PRO A 312 19.70 -1.07 22.42
CA PRO A 312 20.05 -1.54 23.76
C PRO A 312 18.78 -1.76 24.61
N LYS A 313 18.88 -2.63 25.63
CA LYS A 313 17.77 -2.92 26.58
C LYS A 313 17.32 -1.65 27.30
#